data_AF-A0A8D8ZLQ1-F1
#
_entry.id   AF-A0A8D8ZLQ1-F1
#
_cell.length_a   1.000
_cell.length_b   1.000
_cell.length_c   1.000
_cell.angle_alpha   90.00
_cell.angle_beta   90.00
_cell.angle_gamma   90.00
#
_symmetry.space_group_name_H-M   'P 1'
#
loop_
_entity.id
_entity.type
_entity.pdbx_description
1 polymer ?
#
loop_
_entity_poly.entity_id
_entity_poly.type
_entity_poly.pdbx_seq_one_letter_code
_entity_poly.pdbx_strand_id
1 'polypeptide(L)'
;MRTYFPQVAYTFDAGPNACLYLLESTVPLLLSTLVQYFPPSSAMAAAPYVRGLKCSTTPTPLELPSFTPQPAGLLQYLISTKIGSGPKILDDIPNNHLLNEQGTPKHLTS
;
A
#
# COMPACT_ATOMS: atom_id res chain seq x y z
N MET A 1 19.66 18.06 23.68
CA MET A 1 19.62 16.58 23.57
C MET A 1 18.74 16.26 22.37
N ARG A 2 19.26 15.73 21.26
CA ARG A 2 18.44 15.32 20.11
C ARG A 2 17.92 13.91 20.40
N THR A 3 16.66 13.80 20.81
CA THR A 3 15.96 12.52 20.87
C THR A 3 15.61 12.11 19.45
N TYR A 4 16.25 11.05 18.96
CA TYR A 4 15.88 10.41 17.71
C TYR A 4 14.69 9.49 17.99
N PHE A 5 13.51 9.88 17.51
CA PHE A 5 12.33 9.01 17.54
C PHE A 5 12.33 8.10 16.30
N PRO A 6 11.99 6.82 16.44
CA PRO A 6 11.84 5.93 15.30
C PRO A 6 10.74 6.48 14.36
N GLN A 7 11.07 6.65 13.08
CA GLN A 7 10.14 7.21 12.09
C GLN A 7 9.24 6.16 11.43
N VAL A 8 9.68 4.90 11.40
CA VAL A 8 8.99 3.77 10.76
C VAL A 8 9.20 2.53 11.61
N ALA A 9 8.15 1.73 11.79
CA ALA A 9 8.18 0.39 12.37
C ALA A 9 7.69 -0.63 11.34
N TYR A 10 8.19 -1.86 11.38
CA TYR A 10 7.79 -2.94 10.47
C TYR A 10 7.34 -4.17 11.23
N THR A 11 6.43 -4.95 10.63
CA THR A 11 6.03 -6.28 11.08
C THR A 11 5.78 -7.19 9.87
N PHE A 12 5.86 -8.50 10.09
CA PHE A 12 5.56 -9.54 9.11
C PHE A 12 4.61 -10.55 9.73
N ASP A 13 3.56 -10.93 9.00
CA ASP A 13 2.70 -12.06 9.35
C ASP A 13 3.29 -13.37 8.78
N ALA A 14 2.46 -14.37 8.47
CA ALA A 14 2.87 -15.63 7.87
C ALA A 14 3.23 -15.49 6.36
N GLY A 15 4.17 -14.60 6.04
CA GLY A 15 4.63 -14.38 4.66
C GLY A 15 5.64 -13.24 4.53
N PRO A 16 6.21 -13.04 3.33
CA PRO A 16 7.27 -12.05 3.11
C PRO A 16 6.77 -10.60 2.97
N ASN A 17 5.46 -10.36 3.05
CA ASN A 17 4.89 -9.02 2.91
C ASN A 17 5.13 -8.21 4.19
N ALA A 18 5.85 -7.10 4.06
CA ALA A 18 6.09 -6.17 5.16
C ALA A 18 4.88 -5.22 5.37
N CYS A 19 4.42 -5.12 6.61
CA CYS A 19 3.50 -4.06 7.03
C CYS A 19 4.28 -2.97 7.77
N LEU A 20 4.16 -1.72 7.29
CA LEU A 20 4.90 -0.58 7.82
C LEU A 20 3.98 0.40 8.54
N TYR A 21 4.33 0.75 9.78
CA TYR A 21 3.64 1.76 10.59
C TYR A 21 4.50 3.01 10.71
N LEU A 22 3.90 4.16 10.45
CA LEU A 22 4.55 5.47 10.44
C LEU A 22 3.52 6.58 10.59
N LEU A 23 3.98 7.78 10.93
CA LEU A 23 3.14 8.98 10.92
C LEU A 23 2.83 9.41 9.48
N GLU A 24 1.65 10.02 9.28
CA GLU A 24 1.20 10.51 7.98
C GLU A 24 2.21 11.46 7.32
N SER A 25 2.87 12.31 8.12
CA SER A 25 3.92 13.23 7.66
C SER A 25 5.14 12.54 7.03
N THR A 26 5.38 11.28 7.38
CA THR A 26 6.56 10.50 6.92
C THR A 26 6.23 9.67 5.67
N VAL A 27 4.95 9.43 5.38
CA VAL A 27 4.49 8.61 4.24
C VAL A 27 5.08 9.07 2.90
N PRO A 28 5.08 10.38 2.53
CA PRO A 28 5.62 10.81 1.25
C PRO A 28 7.10 10.43 1.06
N LEU A 29 7.91 10.62 2.10
CA LEU A 29 9.35 10.37 2.10
C LEU A 29 9.64 8.87 2.01
N LEU A 30 8.91 8.05 2.77
CA LEU A 30 9.10 6.60 2.73
C LEU A 30 8.70 6.05 1.35
N LEU A 31 7.57 6.48 0.79
CA LEU A 31 7.12 6.01 -0.52
C LEU A 31 8.12 6.37 -1.63
N SER A 32 8.61 7.61 -1.66
CA SER A 32 9.60 8.02 -2.68
C SER A 32 10.91 7.24 -2.54
N THR A 33 11.36 7.00 -1.31
CA THR A 33 12.53 6.16 -1.00
C THR A 33 12.33 4.71 -1.44
N LEU A 34 11.20 4.10 -1.12
CA LEU A 34 10.90 2.72 -1.53
C LEU A 34 10.82 2.58 -3.06
N VAL A 35 10.21 3.53 -3.76
CA VAL A 35 10.13 3.50 -5.24
C VAL A 35 11.52 3.63 -5.88
N GLN A 36 12.42 4.42 -5.30
CA GLN A 36 13.80 4.52 -5.79
C GLN A 36 14.56 3.19 -5.63
N TYR A 37 14.39 2.52 -4.49
CA TYR A 37 15.15 1.32 -4.16
C TYR A 37 14.49 0.00 -4.58
N PHE A 38 13.18 0.00 -4.85
CA PHE A 38 12.40 -1.11 -5.35
C PHE A 38 11.55 -0.61 -6.52
N PRO A 39 12.13 -0.43 -7.71
CA PRO A 39 11.40 0.10 -8.84
C PRO A 39 10.33 -0.89 -9.37
N PRO A 40 9.21 -0.40 -9.91
CA PRO A 40 8.20 -1.23 -10.56
C PRO A 40 8.77 -1.96 -11.79
N SER A 41 8.20 -3.11 -12.12
CA SER A 41 8.46 -3.76 -13.41
C SER A 41 7.83 -2.96 -14.56
N SER A 42 8.52 -2.90 -15.70
CA SER A 42 8.01 -2.31 -16.94
C SER A 42 6.78 -3.04 -17.50
N ALA A 43 6.53 -4.28 -17.07
CA ALA A 43 5.39 -5.10 -17.49
C ALA A 43 4.08 -4.79 -16.72
N MET A 44 4.09 -3.88 -15.74
CA MET A 44 2.89 -3.51 -14.97
C MET A 44 1.96 -2.59 -15.78
N ALA A 45 1.10 -3.17 -16.62
CA ALA A 45 0.23 -2.40 -17.52
C ALA A 45 -1.15 -2.02 -16.95
N ALA A 46 -1.62 -2.64 -15.87
CA ALA A 46 -3.05 -2.55 -15.49
C ALA A 46 -3.35 -1.73 -14.22
N ALA A 47 -2.43 -1.65 -13.25
CA ALA A 47 -2.70 -1.03 -11.94
C ALA A 47 -1.54 -0.14 -11.46
N PRO A 48 -1.84 0.97 -10.73
CA PRO A 48 -0.81 1.80 -10.13
C PRO A 48 0.12 1.01 -9.20
N TYR A 49 1.41 1.37 -9.21
CA TYR A 49 2.42 0.76 -8.36
C TYR A 49 2.20 1.10 -6.87
N VAL A 50 1.82 2.34 -6.58
CA VAL A 50 1.35 2.77 -5.26
C VAL A 50 -0.17 2.89 -5.30
N ARG A 51 -0.85 2.17 -4.40
CA ARG A 51 -2.32 2.06 -4.33
C ARG A 51 -2.84 2.62 -3.01
N GLY A 52 -4.14 2.90 -2.96
CA GLY A 52 -4.81 3.38 -1.75
C GLY A 52 -4.77 4.90 -1.61
N LEU A 53 -4.41 5.39 -0.43
CA LEU A 53 -4.39 6.83 -0.13
C LEU A 53 -3.41 7.57 -1.05
N LYS A 54 -3.90 8.62 -1.72
CA LYS A 54 -3.07 9.46 -2.59
C LYS A 54 -2.12 10.30 -1.74
N CYS A 55 -0.88 10.38 -2.18
CA CYS A 55 0.13 11.29 -1.64
C CYS A 55 0.38 12.40 -2.66
N SER A 56 0.13 13.66 -2.29
CA SER A 56 0.26 14.81 -3.20
C SER A 56 1.70 15.29 -3.37
N THR A 57 2.59 14.92 -2.44
CA THR A 57 3.98 15.35 -2.41
C THR A 57 4.92 14.20 -2.75
N THR A 58 5.92 14.47 -3.58
CA THR A 58 7.03 13.55 -3.89
C THR A 58 8.34 14.21 -3.44
N PRO A 59 8.68 14.13 -2.14
CA PRO A 59 9.96 14.66 -1.67
C PRO A 59 11.12 13.88 -2.27
N THR A 60 12.29 14.50 -2.28
CA THR A 60 13.55 13.82 -2.62
C THR A 60 13.69 12.57 -1.74
N PRO A 61 13.84 11.37 -2.35
CA PRO A 61 14.11 10.14 -1.63
C PRO A 61 15.31 10.26 -0.69
N LEU A 62 15.31 9.48 0.39
CA LEU A 62 16.49 9.37 1.25
C LEU A 62 17.60 8.61 0.51
N GLU A 63 18.81 9.13 0.57
CA GLU A 63 19.99 8.38 0.16
C GLU A 63 20.36 7.38 1.27
N LEU A 64 20.46 6.10 0.89
CA LEU A 64 20.88 4.99 1.74
C LEU A 64 22.21 4.46 1.20
N PRO A 65 23.38 4.96 1.67
CA PRO A 65 24.68 4.67 1.08
C PRO A 65 25.05 3.18 1.09
N SER A 66 24.51 2.43 2.03
CA SER A 66 24.77 0.99 2.20
C SER A 66 23.70 0.09 1.60
N PHE A 67 22.73 0.64 0.87
CA PHE A 67 21.65 -0.11 0.24
C PHE A 67 21.64 0.15 -1.27
N THR A 68 21.71 -0.90 -2.07
CA THR A 68 21.65 -0.79 -3.53
C THR A 68 20.22 -0.95 -4.02
N PRO A 69 19.79 -0.21 -5.07
CA PRO A 69 18.52 -0.46 -5.72
C PRO A 69 18.37 -1.92 -6.15
N GLN A 70 17.20 -2.47 -5.90
CA GLN A 70 16.85 -3.85 -6.19
C GLN A 70 16.38 -4.01 -7.64
N PRO A 71 16.40 -5.24 -8.20
CA PRO A 71 15.83 -5.50 -9.51
C PRO A 71 14.38 -5.04 -9.62
N ALA A 72 14.04 -4.47 -10.78
CA ALA A 72 12.68 -4.00 -11.05
C ALA A 72 11.65 -5.13 -10.92
N GLY A 73 10.56 -4.86 -10.22
CA GLY A 73 9.49 -5.84 -9.97
C GLY A 73 9.73 -6.81 -8.82
N LEU A 74 10.86 -6.71 -8.10
CA LEU A 74 11.07 -7.51 -6.87
C LEU A 74 9.96 -7.25 -5.85
N LEU A 75 9.59 -5.98 -5.66
CA LEU A 75 8.40 -5.58 -4.91
C LEU A 75 7.26 -5.31 -5.89
N GLN A 76 6.15 -6.03 -5.77
CA GLN A 76 5.06 -6.00 -6.75
C GLN A 76 4.26 -4.68 -6.72
N TYR A 77 3.94 -4.17 -5.53
CA TYR A 77 3.22 -2.90 -5.33
C TYR A 77 3.25 -2.50 -3.85
N LEU A 78 2.84 -1.26 -3.58
CA LEU A 78 2.67 -0.70 -2.24
C LEU A 78 1.18 -0.36 -2.02
N ILE A 79 0.63 -0.69 -0.85
CA ILE A 79 -0.71 -0.24 -0.42
C ILE A 79 -0.54 0.76 0.72
N SER A 80 -0.96 2.01 0.48
CA SER A 80 -1.02 3.07 1.49
C SER A 80 -2.41 3.14 2.09
N THR A 81 -2.52 2.93 3.40
CA THR A 81 -3.78 2.98 4.14
C THR A 81 -3.58 3.61 5.52
N LYS A 82 -4.66 3.81 6.26
CA LYS A 82 -4.65 4.33 7.63
C LYS A 82 -5.60 3.55 8.51
N ILE A 83 -5.52 3.80 9.82
CA ILE A 83 -6.45 3.25 10.79
C ILE A 83 -7.88 3.56 10.36
N GLY A 84 -8.68 2.52 10.22
CA GLY A 84 -10.10 2.58 9.84
C GLY A 84 -11.02 2.34 11.03
N SER A 85 -12.32 2.44 10.77
CA SER A 85 -13.36 1.98 11.69
C SER A 85 -13.51 0.45 11.64
N GLY A 86 -14.31 -0.10 12.56
CA GLY A 86 -14.73 -1.50 12.51
C GLY A 86 -15.69 -1.82 11.36
N PRO A 87 -16.26 -3.04 11.37
CA PRO A 87 -17.24 -3.49 10.37
C PRO A 87 -18.43 -2.53 10.22
N LYS A 88 -19.01 -2.45 9.01
CA LYS A 88 -20.16 -1.60 8.69
C LYS A 88 -21.25 -2.40 7.97
N ILE A 89 -22.50 -2.07 8.28
CA ILE A 89 -23.67 -2.50 7.49
C ILE A 89 -23.78 -1.58 6.28
N LEU A 90 -24.11 -2.15 5.12
CA LEU A 90 -24.34 -1.40 3.89
C LEU A 90 -25.84 -1.46 3.56
N ASP A 91 -26.58 -0.39 3.84
CA ASP A 91 -28.05 -0.37 3.80
C ASP A 91 -28.66 -0.15 2.41
N ASP A 92 -27.84 0.17 1.41
CA ASP A 92 -28.29 0.39 0.03
C ASP A 92 -28.55 -0.96 -0.68
N ILE A 93 -29.74 -1.48 -0.45
CA ILE A 93 -30.32 -2.68 -1.06
C ILE A 93 -31.13 -2.24 -2.30
N PRO A 94 -30.92 -2.86 -3.49
CA PRO A 94 -30.13 -4.07 -3.75
C PRO A 94 -28.67 -3.82 -4.15
N ASN A 95 -28.21 -2.57 -4.22
CA ASN A 95 -26.94 -2.22 -4.87
C ASN A 95 -25.71 -2.86 -4.22
N ASN A 96 -25.64 -2.86 -2.88
CA ASN A 96 -24.50 -3.39 -2.14
C ASN A 96 -24.57 -4.90 -1.86
N HIS A 97 -25.67 -5.56 -2.22
CA HIS A 97 -25.73 -7.03 -2.11
C HIS A 97 -24.78 -7.68 -3.14
N LEU A 98 -24.01 -8.67 -2.71
CA LEU A 98 -23.19 -9.49 -3.62
C LEU A 98 -23.99 -10.62 -4.30
N LEU A 99 -25.23 -10.86 -3.86
CA LEU A 99 -26.15 -11.85 -4.42
C LEU A 99 -27.30 -11.17 -5.16
N ASN A 100 -27.80 -11.81 -6.22
CA ASN A 100 -29.04 -11.40 -6.90
C ASN A 100 -30.28 -11.92 -6.16
N GLU A 101 -31.47 -11.64 -6.71
CA GLU A 101 -32.77 -12.04 -6.13
C GLU A 101 -32.95 -13.56 -6.03
N GLN A 102 -32.22 -14.33 -6.85
CA GLN A 102 -32.23 -15.79 -6.85
C GLN A 102 -31.23 -16.37 -5.84
N GLY A 103 -30.52 -15.52 -5.08
CA GLY A 103 -29.53 -15.94 -4.09
C GLY A 103 -28.20 -16.40 -4.71
N THR A 104 -27.95 -16.13 -5.99
CA THR A 104 -26.69 -16.49 -6.65
C THR A 104 -25.74 -15.28 -6.75
N PRO A 105 -24.41 -15.48 -6.79
CA PRO A 105 -23.45 -14.37 -6.90
C PRO A 105 -23.71 -13.51 -8.14
N LYS A 106 -23.74 -12.19 -7.96
CA LYS A 106 -23.92 -11.23 -9.08
C LYS A 106 -22.75 -11.27 -10.08
N HIS A 107 -21.56 -11.59 -9.61
CA HIS A 107 -20.36 -11.72 -10.43
C HIS A 107 -19.74 -13.09 -10.17
N LEU A 108 -19.87 -13.98 -11.15
CA LEU A 108 -19.12 -15.22 -11.21
C LEU A 108 -17.92 -14.97 -12.11
N THR A 109 -16.72 -14.93 -11.54
CA THR A 109 -15.49 -15.01 -12.34
C THR A 109 -15.29 -16.46 -12.76
N SER A 110 -15.35 -16.73 -14.07
CA SER A 110 -14.88 -17.99 -14.68
C SER A 110 -13.38 -18.14 -14.56
#